data_AF-A0A3B0SUY0-F1
#
_entry.id   AF-A0A3B0SUY0-F1
#
_cell.length_a   1.000
_cell.length_b   1.000
_cell.length_c   1.000
_cell.angle_alpha   90.00
_cell.angle_beta   90.00
_cell.angle_gamma   90.00
#
_symmetry.space_group_name_H-M   'P 1'
#
loop_
_entity.id
_entity.type
_entity.pdbx_description
1 polymer ?
#
loop_
_entity_poly.entity_id
_entity_poly.type
_entity_poly.pdbx_seq_one_letter_code
_entity_poly.pdbx_strand_id
1 'polypeptide(L)' 'AHADVADLPVRLFPYDPFARRIWELRKTVTSYDAWYVALAEELDATLVTLDVRLSRAAGPLCRIEVPAFL' A
#
# COMPACT_ATOMS: atom_id res chain seq x y z
N ALA A 1 10.81 18.45 -16.69
CA ALA A 1 10.45 18.65 -15.28
C ALA A 1 9.05 18.10 -14.97
N HIS A 2 7.96 18.60 -15.56
CA HIS A 2 6.62 17.99 -15.37
C HIS A 2 6.24 16.94 -16.42
N ALA A 3 6.74 17.07 -17.66
CA ALA A 3 6.44 16.11 -18.74
C ALA A 3 6.92 14.69 -18.40
N ASP A 4 8.08 14.56 -17.76
CA ASP A 4 8.70 13.27 -17.40
C ASP A 4 7.85 12.45 -16.41
N VAL A 5 6.98 13.10 -15.63
CA VAL A 5 6.06 12.42 -14.69
C VAL A 5 4.92 11.74 -15.44
N ALA A 6 4.47 12.32 -16.55
CA ALA A 6 3.40 11.74 -17.37
C ALA A 6 3.86 10.47 -18.10
N ASP A 7 5.16 10.33 -18.35
CA ASP A 7 5.77 9.17 -19.03
C ASP A 7 6.14 8.03 -18.05
N LEU A 8 5.94 8.22 -16.75
CA LEU A 8 6.16 7.14 -15.79
C LEU A 8 5.18 5.99 -16.09
N PRO A 9 5.64 4.73 -16.19
CA PRO A 9 4.79 3.58 -16.43
C PRO A 9 3.98 3.23 -15.18
N VAL A 10 3.01 4.07 -14.82
CA VAL A 10 2.12 3.91 -13.68
C VAL A 10 0.85 3.22 -14.14
N ARG A 11 0.51 2.12 -13.47
CA ARG A 11 -0.80 1.48 -13.62
C ARG A 11 -1.72 1.97 -12.50
N LEU A 12 -2.86 2.54 -12.87
CA LEU A 12 -3.91 2.89 -11.92
C LEU A 12 -4.81 1.68 -11.67
N PHE A 13 -5.22 1.51 -10.41
CA PHE A 13 -6.13 0.46 -9.98
C PHE A 13 -7.42 1.10 -9.45
N PRO A 14 -8.61 0.56 -9.79
CA PRO A 14 -9.88 1.09 -9.30
C PRO A 14 -10.08 0.75 -7.82
N TYR A 15 -10.77 1.61 -7.07
CA TYR A 15 -10.97 1.44 -5.62
C TYR A 15 -11.84 0.24 -5.24
N ASP A 16 -12.97 0.07 -5.94
CA ASP A 16 -14.07 -0.77 -5.52
C ASP A 16 -13.70 -2.24 -5.19
N PRO A 17 -12.83 -2.94 -5.94
CA PRO A 17 -12.46 -4.31 -5.65
C PRO A 17 -11.80 -4.50 -4.26
N PHE A 18 -11.14 -3.46 -3.73
CA PHE A 18 -10.36 -3.54 -2.49
C PHE A 18 -11.11 -2.98 -1.28
N ALA A 19 -12.26 -2.33 -1.48
CA ALA A 19 -13.02 -1.65 -0.44
C ALA A 19 -13.33 -2.56 0.76
N ARG A 20 -13.69 -3.83 0.51
CA ARG A 20 -13.93 -4.82 1.57
C ARG A 20 -12.68 -5.05 2.41
N ARG A 21 -11.54 -5.29 1.76
CA ARG A 21 -10.29 -5.61 2.44
C ARG A 21 -9.77 -4.43 3.26
N ILE A 22 -9.90 -3.22 2.72
CA ILE A 22 -9.60 -1.97 3.42
C ILE A 22 -10.45 -1.83 4.68
N TRP A 23 -11.74 -2.14 4.60
CA TRP A 23 -12.64 -2.08 5.74
C TRP A 23 -12.29 -3.10 6.83
N GLU A 24 -11.80 -4.29 6.47
CA GLU A 24 -11.33 -5.29 7.44
C GLU A 24 -10.13 -4.79 8.27
N LEU A 25 -9.23 -4.03 7.64
CA LEU A 25 -8.02 -3.48 8.26
C LEU A 25 -8.27 -2.25 9.17
N ARG A 26 -9.49 -1.70 9.18
CA ARG A 26 -9.83 -0.41 9.84
C ARG A 26 -9.48 -0.31 11.33
N LYS A 27 -9.28 -1.45 12.01
CA LYS A 27 -8.95 -1.47 13.45
C LYS A 27 -7.47 -1.17 13.71
N THR A 28 -6.61 -1.33 12.72
CA THR A 28 -5.14 -1.31 12.89
C THR A 28 -4.44 -0.43 11.86
N VAL A 29 -5.07 -0.17 10.72
CA VAL A 29 -4.50 0.59 9.61
C VAL A 29 -5.47 1.69 9.20
N THR A 30 -4.95 2.89 8.87
CA THR A 30 -5.78 3.98 8.34
C THR A 30 -6.37 3.57 6.98
N SER A 31 -7.51 4.13 6.58
CA SER A 31 -8.12 3.79 5.29
C SER A 31 -7.18 4.06 4.10
N TYR A 32 -6.34 5.09 4.20
CA TYR A 32 -5.37 5.46 3.17
C TYR A 32 -4.23 4.44 3.08
N ASP A 33 -3.64 4.05 4.21
CA ASP A 33 -2.57 3.05 4.21
C ASP A 33 -3.10 1.65 3.86
N ALA A 34 -4.33 1.35 4.27
CA ALA A 34 -4.99 0.09 3.98
C ALA A 34 -5.25 -0.10 2.48
N TRP A 35 -5.40 0.99 1.72
CA TRP A 35 -5.46 0.93 0.25
C TRP A 35 -4.17 0.33 -0.33
N TYR A 36 -3.01 0.83 0.09
CA TYR A 36 -1.72 0.33 -0.36
C TYR A 36 -1.46 -1.11 0.09
N VAL A 37 -1.86 -1.46 1.31
CA VAL A 37 -1.79 -2.84 1.81
C VAL A 37 -2.65 -3.77 0.96
N ALA A 38 -3.93 -3.45 0.76
CA ALA A 38 -4.86 -4.31 0.01
C ALA A 38 -4.42 -4.48 -1.45
N LEU A 39 -3.89 -3.44 -2.08
CA LEU A 39 -3.33 -3.53 -3.42
C LEU A 39 -2.07 -4.40 -3.47
N ALA A 40 -1.16 -4.26 -2.50
CA ALA A 40 0.04 -5.08 -2.43
C ALA A 40 -0.29 -6.55 -2.18
N GLU A 41 -1.29 -6.86 -1.34
CA GLU A 41 -1.80 -8.21 -1.12
C GLU A 41 -2.32 -8.86 -2.42
N GLU A 42 -3.14 -8.15 -3.20
CA GLU A 42 -3.71 -8.66 -4.45
C GLU A 42 -2.64 -8.91 -5.54
N LEU A 43 -1.59 -8.08 -5.54
CA LEU A 43 -0.49 -8.19 -6.50
C LEU A 43 0.60 -9.18 -6.06
N ASP A 44 0.46 -9.82 -4.90
CA ASP A 44 1.51 -10.62 -4.25
C ASP A 44 2.85 -9.86 -4.19
N ALA A 45 2.76 -8.57 -3.86
CA ALA A 45 3.87 -7.63 -3.89
C ALA A 45 4.32 -7.24 -2.47
N THR A 46 5.57 -6.78 -2.35
CA THR A 46 6.07 -6.17 -1.12
C THR A 46 5.72 -4.68 -1.10
N LEU A 47 5.05 -4.23 -0.03
CA LEU A 47 4.78 -2.82 0.20
C LEU A 47 6.02 -2.16 0.81
N VAL A 48 6.72 -1.34 0.04
CA VAL A 48 7.85 -0.55 0.54
C VAL A 48 7.33 0.81 1.01
N THR A 49 7.62 1.18 2.26
CA THR A 49 7.15 2.43 2.87
C THR A 49 8.18 3.01 3.83
N LEU A 50 8.16 4.33 4.01
CA LEU A 50 8.92 5.01 5.07
C LEU A 50 8.14 5.05 6.40
N ASP A 51 6.88 4.64 6.40
CA ASP A 51 6.08 4.56 7.63
C ASP A 51 6.41 3.29 8.42
N VAL A 52 7.28 3.46 9.42
CA VAL A 52 7.69 2.40 10.36
C VAL A 52 6.52 1.85 11.19
N ARG A 53 5.46 2.64 11.42
CA ARG A 53 4.29 2.17 12.16
C ARG A 53 3.48 1.20 11.31
N LEU A 54 3.35 1.49 10.02
CA LEU A 54 2.65 0.61 9.08
C LEU A 54 3.33 -0.76 8.97
N SER A 55 4.67 -0.80 8.98
CA SER A 55 5.42 -2.06 8.94
C SER A 55 5.23 -2.95 10.18
N ARG A 56 4.62 -2.42 11.25
CA ARG A 56 4.32 -3.13 12.50
C ARG A 56 2.82 -3.36 12.70
N ALA A 57 1.99 -2.92 11.77
CA ALA A 57 0.55 -3.05 11.88
C ALA A 57 0.13 -4.52 11.82
N ALA A 58 -0.82 -4.91 12.66
CA ALA A 58 -1.43 -6.23 12.59
C ALA A 58 -2.52 -6.26 11.52
N GLY A 59 -2.64 -7.37 10.79
CA GLY A 59 -3.69 -7.56 9.77
C GLY A 59 -3.20 -7.63 8.32
N PRO A 60 -2.22 -6.82 7.86
CA PRO A 60 -1.62 -6.98 6.55
C PRO A 60 -1.10 -8.40 6.32
N LEU A 61 -1.34 -8.93 5.12
CA LEU A 61 -0.88 -10.25 4.67
C LEU A 61 0.31 -10.12 3.72
N CYS A 62 0.48 -8.97 3.08
CA CYS A 62 1.65 -8.68 2.26
C CYS A 62 2.88 -8.41 3.14
N ARG A 63 4.07 -8.63 2.58
CA ARG A 63 5.30 -8.15 3.22
C ARG A 63 5.33 -6.62 3.20
N ILE A 64 5.74 -6.02 4.31
CA ILE A 64 5.98 -4.58 4.39
C ILE A 64 7.46 -4.36 4.73
N GLU A 65 8.15 -3.56 3.91
CA GLU A 65 9.56 -3.26 4.09
C GLU A 65 9.77 -1.77 4.30
N VAL A 66 10.63 -1.44 5.27
CA VAL A 66 11.15 -0.09 5.47
C VAL A 66 12.58 -0.06 4.94
N PRO A 67 12.90 0.78 3.96
CA PRO A 67 14.26 0.90 3.44
C PRO A 67 15.27 1.32 4.51
N ALA A 68 16.46 0.73 4.50
CA ALA A 68 17.48 0.89 5.54
C ALA A 68 18.33 2.18 5.43
N PHE A 69 18.06 3.06 4.45
CA PHE A 69 18.90 4.22 4.14
C PHE A 69 18.42 5.55 4.76
N LEU A 70 17.72 5.49 5.90
CA LEU A 70 17.45 6.63 6.78
C LEU A 70 17.99 6.38 8.18
#